data_AF-A0A657LRV4-F1
#
_entry.id   AF-A0A657LRV4-F1
#
_cell.length_a   1.000
_cell.length_b   1.000
_cell.length_c   1.000
_cell.angle_alpha   90.00
_cell.angle_beta   90.00
_cell.angle_gamma   90.00
#
_symmetry.space_group_name_H-M   'P 1'
#
loop_
_entity.id
_entity.type
_entity.pdbx_description
1 polymer ?
#
loop_
_entity_poly.entity_id
_entity_poly.type
_entity_poly.pdbx_seq_one_letter_code
_entity_poly.pdbx_strand_id
1 'polypeptide(L)'
;MSKLIRNPVGVELVQETTLSGFRDWFIHRFGGLDQLPQVFVDLLNKPEVLLAPLLDELQPGDKLWLCRSLKIGVLYGHEGIALVRDRQPLIYLRVIDY
;
A
#
# COMPACT_ATOMS: atom_id res chain seq x y z
N MET A 1 -9.27 8.61 -3.62
CA MET A 1 -8.27 8.64 -4.72
C MET A 1 -6.94 8.21 -4.12
N SER A 2 -6.29 7.17 -4.67
CA SER A 2 -4.97 6.75 -4.18
C SER A 2 -3.92 7.83 -4.48
N LYS A 3 -3.10 8.18 -3.48
CA LYS A 3 -2.06 9.21 -3.60
C LYS A 3 -0.70 8.53 -3.67
N LEU A 4 -0.04 8.64 -4.83
CA LEU A 4 1.33 8.19 -5.04
C LEU A 4 2.31 9.25 -4.53
N ILE A 5 3.26 8.87 -3.69
CA ILE A 5 4.29 9.76 -3.13
C ILE A 5 5.65 9.16 -3.48
N ARG A 6 6.47 9.91 -4.21
CA ARG A 6 7.86 9.55 -4.52
C ARG A 6 8.79 10.08 -3.41
N ASN A 7 9.80 9.29 -3.04
CA ASN A 7 10.72 9.53 -1.93
C ASN A 7 10.01 9.98 -0.64
N PRO A 8 9.10 9.14 -0.10
CA PRO A 8 8.34 9.50 1.09
C PRO A 8 9.25 9.73 2.30
N VAL A 9 9.12 10.89 2.94
CA VAL A 9 9.77 11.19 4.23
C VAL A 9 8.79 10.95 5.36
N GLY A 10 9.22 10.23 6.40
CA GLY A 10 8.40 9.94 7.58
C GLY A 10 7.39 8.81 7.35
N VAL A 11 7.83 7.74 6.68
CA VAL A 11 7.07 6.49 6.55
C VAL A 11 7.82 5.39 7.30
N GLU A 12 7.11 4.70 8.18
CA GLU A 12 7.57 3.53 8.90
C GLU A 12 7.31 2.27 8.06
N LEU A 13 8.36 1.49 7.88
CA LEU A 13 8.30 0.18 7.24
C LEU A 13 7.80 -0.83 8.29
N VAL A 14 6.54 -1.23 8.19
CA VAL A 14 5.89 -2.07 9.20
C VAL A 14 6.20 -3.55 8.95
N GLN A 15 5.99 -4.01 7.71
CA GLN A 15 6.16 -5.42 7.37
C GLN A 15 6.45 -5.60 5.88
N GLU A 16 7.41 -6.46 5.55
CA GLU A 16 7.63 -6.91 4.17
C GLU A 16 6.41 -7.70 3.68
N THR A 17 5.91 -7.40 2.48
CA THR A 17 4.70 -8.01 1.94
C THR A 17 4.88 -8.41 0.47
N THR A 18 3.94 -9.21 -0.02
CA THR A 18 3.75 -9.51 -1.44
C THR A 18 2.40 -8.93 -1.90
N LEU A 19 2.08 -9.07 -3.20
CA LEU A 19 0.76 -8.70 -3.72
C LEU A 19 -0.37 -9.44 -2.99
N SER A 20 -0.21 -10.75 -2.78
CA SER A 20 -1.17 -11.57 -2.04
C SER A 20 -1.25 -11.16 -0.57
N GLY A 21 -0.10 -10.94 0.09
CA GLY A 21 -0.06 -10.51 1.49
C GLY A 21 -0.71 -9.13 1.70
N PHE A 22 -0.58 -8.22 0.73
CA PHE A 22 -1.26 -6.93 0.75
C PHE A 22 -2.78 -7.09 0.63
N ARG A 23 -3.24 -7.96 -0.27
CA ARG A 23 -4.67 -8.27 -0.41
C ARG A 23 -5.24 -8.83 0.90
N ASP A 24 -4.57 -9.81 1.49
CA ASP A 24 -5.01 -10.44 2.74
C ASP A 24 -5.04 -9.42 3.89
N TRP A 25 -3.99 -8.59 4.01
CA TRP A 25 -3.95 -7.50 4.98
C TRP A 25 -5.12 -6.53 4.80
N PHE A 26 -5.41 -6.13 3.56
CA PHE A 26 -6.49 -5.18 3.26
C PHE A 26 -7.86 -5.79 3.61
N ILE A 27 -8.13 -7.03 3.22
CA ILE A 27 -9.36 -7.74 3.55
C ILE A 27 -9.54 -7.84 5.07
N HIS A 28 -8.47 -8.23 5.78
CA HIS A 28 -8.50 -8.36 7.24
C HIS A 28 -8.74 -7.02 7.93
N ARG A 29 -8.11 -5.94 7.44
CA ARG A 29 -8.22 -4.58 7.99
C ARG A 29 -9.65 -4.02 7.96
N PHE A 30 -10.43 -4.41 6.96
CA PHE A 30 -11.82 -3.97 6.77
C PHE A 30 -12.85 -5.00 7.25
N GLY A 31 -12.43 -6.08 7.91
CA GLY A 31 -13.36 -7.06 8.48
C GLY A 31 -13.99 -8.01 7.45
N GLY A 32 -13.35 -8.18 6.29
CA GLY A 32 -13.79 -9.09 5.23
C GLY A 32 -14.11 -8.39 3.90
N LEU A 33 -14.24 -9.19 2.83
CA LEU A 33 -14.61 -8.69 1.52
C LEU A 33 -16.03 -8.13 1.48
N ASP A 34 -16.96 -8.71 2.26
CA ASP A 34 -18.37 -8.30 2.29
C ASP A 34 -18.60 -6.92 2.91
N GLN A 35 -17.63 -6.42 3.70
CA GLN A 35 -17.70 -5.09 4.31
C GLN A 35 -17.06 -4.01 3.43
N LEU A 36 -16.41 -4.41 2.34
CA LEU A 36 -15.76 -3.48 1.44
C LEU A 36 -16.75 -2.98 0.38
N PRO A 37 -16.72 -1.68 0.06
CA PRO A 37 -17.42 -1.18 -1.13
C PRO A 37 -16.97 -1.95 -2.38
N GLN A 38 -17.90 -2.22 -3.30
CA GLN A 38 -17.64 -3.00 -4.52
C GLN A 38 -16.41 -2.51 -5.30
N VAL A 39 -16.20 -1.19 -5.34
CA VAL A 39 -15.03 -0.56 -5.98
C VAL A 39 -13.71 -1.09 -5.40
N PHE A 40 -13.63 -1.28 -4.07
CA PHE A 40 -12.44 -1.85 -3.44
C PHE A 40 -12.34 -3.36 -3.67
N VAL A 41 -13.46 -4.08 -3.71
CA VAL A 41 -13.47 -5.52 -4.06
C VAL A 41 -12.92 -5.74 -5.47
N ASP A 42 -13.36 -4.92 -6.44
CA ASP A 42 -12.89 -4.99 -7.82
C ASP A 42 -11.39 -4.65 -7.94
N LEU A 43 -10.91 -3.68 -7.15
CA LEU A 43 -9.49 -3.33 -7.08
C LEU A 43 -8.65 -4.43 -6.42
N LEU A 44 -9.16 -5.12 -5.41
CA LEU A 44 -8.47 -6.23 -4.74
C LEU A 44 -8.45 -7.53 -5.57
N ASN A 45 -9.44 -7.71 -6.45
CA ASN A 45 -9.41 -8.77 -7.45
C ASN A 45 -8.36 -8.52 -8.54
N LYS A 46 -7.91 -7.25 -8.70
CA LYS A 46 -6.86 -6.84 -9.62
C LYS A 46 -5.75 -6.06 -8.89
N PRO A 47 -5.03 -6.70 -7.95
CA PRO A 47 -4.02 -6.02 -7.14
C PRO A 47 -2.90 -5.44 -8.01
N GLU A 48 -2.63 -6.06 -9.16
CA GLU A 48 -1.70 -5.58 -10.17
C GLU A 48 -2.08 -4.23 -10.77
N VAL A 49 -3.38 -3.91 -10.90
CA VAL A 49 -3.83 -2.61 -11.42
C VAL A 49 -3.68 -1.53 -10.36
N LEU A 50 -4.02 -1.85 -9.11
CA LEU A 50 -3.85 -0.93 -7.99
C LEU A 50 -2.37 -0.62 -7.74
N LEU A 51 -1.52 -1.65 -7.84
CA LEU A 51 -0.09 -1.57 -7.58
C LEU A 51 0.74 -1.35 -8.85
N ALA A 52 0.09 -1.15 -10.01
CA ALA A 52 0.77 -0.89 -11.28
C ALA A 52 1.86 0.20 -11.14
N PRO A 53 1.63 1.35 -10.47
CA PRO A 53 2.67 2.38 -10.34
C PRO A 53 3.90 1.93 -9.54
N LEU A 54 3.75 0.93 -8.67
CA LEU A 54 4.86 0.34 -7.89
C LEU A 54 5.54 -0.79 -8.67
N LEU A 55 4.74 -1.57 -9.41
CA LEU A 55 5.22 -2.68 -10.22
C LEU A 55 5.97 -2.22 -11.48
N ASP A 56 5.55 -1.11 -12.08
CA ASP A 56 6.22 -0.49 -13.23
C ASP A 56 7.64 -0.01 -12.88
N GLU A 57 7.88 0.32 -11.61
CA GLU A 57 9.17 0.80 -11.10
C GLU A 57 9.95 -0.29 -10.34
N LEU A 58 9.38 -1.50 -10.22
CA LEU A 58 9.97 -2.64 -9.51
C LEU A 58 11.20 -3.16 -10.28
N GLN A 59 12.37 -3.11 -9.64
CA GLN A 59 13.60 -3.70 -10.17
C GLN A 59 13.98 -4.99 -9.43
N PRO A 60 14.81 -5.86 -10.03
CA PRO A 60 15.34 -7.03 -9.33
C PRO A 60 16.04 -6.65 -8.03
N GLY A 61 15.59 -7.22 -6.91
CA GLY A 61 16.11 -6.92 -5.57
C GLY A 61 15.23 -5.97 -4.74
N ASP A 62 14.27 -5.30 -5.38
CA ASP A 62 13.28 -4.49 -4.68
C ASP A 62 12.27 -5.34 -3.94
N LYS A 63 11.72 -4.76 -2.86
CA LYS A 63 10.74 -5.40 -2.01
C LYS A 63 9.53 -4.51 -1.78
N LEU A 64 8.36 -5.13 -1.69
CA LEU A 64 7.16 -4.44 -1.27
C LEU A 64 7.04 -4.49 0.25
N TRP A 65 6.63 -3.37 0.84
CA TRP A 65 6.46 -3.25 2.29
C TRP A 65 5.12 -2.58 2.60
N LEU A 66 4.39 -3.16 3.55
CA LEU A 66 3.33 -2.45 4.25
C LEU A 66 3.96 -1.32 5.06
N CYS A 67 3.39 -0.14 4.86
CA CYS A 67 3.98 1.10 5.31
C CYS A 67 2.94 1.94 6.01
N ARG A 68 3.38 2.58 7.09
CA ARG A 68 2.56 3.51 7.86
C ARG A 68 3.20 4.89 7.87
N SER A 69 2.45 5.94 7.53
CA SER A 69 2.95 7.31 7.69
C SER A 69 3.02 7.68 9.17
N LEU A 70 4.15 8.28 9.58
CA LEU A 70 4.37 8.78 10.93
C LEU A 70 3.57 10.07 11.22
N LYS A 71 3.08 10.76 10.18
CA LYS A 71 2.27 11.97 10.34
C LYS A 71 0.80 11.62 10.59
N ILE A 72 0.47 11.38 11.86
CA ILE A 72 -0.89 11.06 12.30
C ILE A 72 -1.76 12.33 12.30
N GLY A 73 -2.50 12.55 11.22
CA GLY A 73 -3.60 13.52 11.14
C GLY A 73 -4.97 12.83 11.26
N VAL A 74 -5.98 13.56 11.73
CA VAL A 74 -7.33 13.04 12.08
C VAL A 74 -8.13 12.53 10.86
N LEU A 75 -7.75 12.95 9.64
CA LEU A 75 -8.46 12.70 8.37
C LEU A 75 -7.51 12.26 7.24
N TYR A 76 -6.45 11.51 7.56
CA TYR A 76 -5.57 10.99 6.54
C TYR A 76 -5.35 9.52 6.80
N GLY A 77 -5.60 8.69 5.80
CA GLY A 77 -5.25 7.28 5.96
C GLY A 77 -3.73 7.13 5.98
N HIS A 78 -3.24 6.52 7.05
CA HIS A 78 -1.81 6.41 7.32
C HIS A 78 -1.21 5.15 6.72
N GLU A 79 -2.02 4.25 6.19
CA GLU A 79 -1.60 2.90 5.82
C GLU A 79 -1.60 2.73 4.30
N GLY A 80 -0.54 2.10 3.81
CA GLY A 80 -0.36 1.86 2.40
C GLY A 80 0.79 0.90 2.17
N ILE A 81 1.30 0.92 0.96
CA ILE A 81 2.34 0.02 0.50
C ILE A 81 3.43 0.84 -0.18
N ALA A 82 4.68 0.52 0.14
CA ALA A 82 5.83 1.13 -0.48
C ALA A 82 6.71 0.12 -1.21
N LEU A 83 7.32 0.60 -2.28
CA LEU A 83 8.45 -0.03 -2.93
C LEU A 83 9.71 0.37 -2.16
N VAL A 84 10.46 -0.61 -1.68
CA VAL A 84 11.66 -0.41 -0.86
C VAL A 84 12.86 -1.04 -1.57
N ARG A 85 13.90 -0.23 -1.75
CA ARG A 85 15.21 -0.65 -2.25
C ARG A 85 16.25 -0.31 -1.20
N ASP A 86 17.12 -1.26 -0.87
CA ASP A 86 18.19 -1.06 0.12
C ASP A 86 17.70 -0.45 1.45
N ARG A 87 16.52 -0.91 1.93
CA ARG A 87 15.81 -0.43 3.14
C ARG A 87 15.32 1.03 3.08
N GLN A 88 15.34 1.66 1.91
CA GLN A 88 14.77 2.98 1.70
C GLN A 88 13.48 2.91 0.89
N PRO A 89 12.37 3.49 1.37
CA PRO A 89 11.15 3.58 0.59
C PRO A 89 11.34 4.57 -0.56
N LEU A 90 11.21 4.08 -1.80
CA LEU A 90 11.31 4.87 -3.03
C LEU A 90 9.97 5.48 -3.42
N ILE A 91 8.91 4.68 -3.35
CA ILE A 91 7.57 5.06 -3.78
C ILE A 91 6.61 4.52 -2.74
N TYR A 92 5.73 5.38 -2.24
CA TYR A 92 4.65 5.00 -1.33
C TYR A 92 3.31 5.28 -1.99
N LEU A 93 2.49 4.24 -2.08
CA LEU A 93 1.11 4.33 -2.50
C LEU A 93 0.21 4.29 -1.27
N ARG A 94 -0.54 5.36 -1.06
CA ARG A 94 -1.58 5.39 -0.04
C ARG A 94 -2.82 4.69 -0.55
N VAL A 95 -3.33 3.73 0.23
CA VAL A 95 -4.47 2.90 -0.16
C VAL A 95 -5.70 3.21 0.68
N ILE A 96 -5.53 3.40 1.98
CA ILE A 96 -6.59 3.84 2.87
C ILE A 96 -6.50 5.36 2.97
N ASP A 97 -7.63 6.05 2.81
CA ASP A 97 -7.81 7.47 3.11
C ASP A 97 -9.14 7.61 3.85
N TYR A 98 -9.12 8.16 5.07
CA TYR A 98 -10.29 8.37 5.91
C TYR A 98 -10.77 9.81 5.80
#